data_AF-A0A1C5T6C2-F1
#
_entry.id   AF-A0A1C5T6C2-F1
#
_cell.length_a   1.000
_cell.length_b   1.000
_cell.length_c   1.000
_cell.angle_alpha   90.00
_cell.angle_beta   90.00
_cell.angle_gamma   90.00
#
_symmetry.space_group_name_H-M   'P 1'
#
loop_
_entity.id
_entity.type
_entity.pdbx_description
1 polymer ?
#
loop_
_entity_poly.entity_id
_entity_poly.type
_entity_poly.pdbx_seq_one_letter_code
_entity_poly.pdbx_strand_id
1 'polypeptide(L)'
;MMTKEEIFEAAKHCVETGGICENCPFRINKTNCELSFANYIKENESKPVIKNISSAESNTNTIYENAKITDVSLEIGDHCCLTFSIALKGLGWGASFGGYNLAFFNGTSFEGSEKGLEALTRIMDVVGVAKWEDIKGHYVRVKQEDRLVVGIGNIIKDKWFEPREFFKGERQ
;
A
#
# COMPACT_ATOMS: atom_id res chain seq x y z
N MET A 1 -14.62 26.21 -1.80
CA MET A 1 -14.20 24.86 -2.21
C MET A 1 -12.84 25.04 -2.85
N MET A 2 -11.80 24.36 -2.36
CA MET A 2 -10.46 24.49 -2.95
C MET A 2 -10.49 23.95 -4.38
N THR A 3 -9.75 24.56 -5.30
CA THR A 3 -9.52 23.99 -6.63
C THR A 3 -8.60 22.77 -6.54
N LYS A 4 -8.56 21.97 -7.61
CA LYS A 4 -7.64 20.83 -7.72
C LYS A 4 -6.18 21.26 -7.55
N GLU A 5 -5.82 22.38 -8.15
CA GLU A 5 -4.48 22.96 -8.08
C GLU A 5 -4.14 23.43 -6.66
N GLU A 6 -5.08 24.07 -5.97
CA GLU A 6 -4.91 24.49 -4.57
C GLU A 6 -4.76 23.28 -3.63
N ILE A 7 -5.47 22.18 -3.92
CA ILE A 7 -5.35 20.93 -3.16
C ILE A 7 -3.96 20.31 -3.32
N PHE A 8 -3.40 20.30 -4.53
CA PHE A 8 -2.04 19.81 -4.77
C PHE A 8 -0.98 20.67 -4.06
N GLU A 9 -1.07 21.99 -4.20
CA GLU A 9 -0.12 22.91 -3.55
C GLU A 9 -0.22 22.82 -2.01
N ALA A 10 -1.43 22.65 -1.47
CA ALA A 10 -1.63 22.44 -0.03
C ALA A 10 -1.05 21.10 0.45
N ALA A 11 -1.27 20.02 -0.30
CA ALA A 11 -0.71 18.71 0.02
C ALA A 11 0.82 18.75 0.00
N LYS A 12 1.42 19.36 -1.03
CA LYS A 12 2.87 19.54 -1.14
C LYS A 12 3.44 20.36 0.02
N HIS A 13 2.81 21.48 0.36
CA HIS A 13 3.23 22.30 1.50
C HIS A 13 3.13 21.54 2.83
N CYS A 14 2.06 20.75 3.05
CA CYS A 14 1.93 19.91 4.24
C CYS A 14 3.03 18.84 4.34
N VAL A 15 3.48 18.29 3.22
CA VAL A 15 4.61 17.35 3.17
C VAL A 15 5.92 18.07 3.52
N GLU A 16 6.19 19.21 2.88
CA GLU A 16 7.43 19.99 3.08
C GLU A 16 7.58 20.54 4.51
N THR A 17 6.45 20.82 5.18
CA THR A 17 6.43 21.36 6.55
C THR A 17 6.22 20.31 7.63
N GLY A 18 6.10 19.02 7.27
CA GLY A 18 5.83 17.94 8.24
C GLY A 18 4.47 18.07 8.94
N GLY A 19 3.48 18.66 8.28
CA GLY A 19 2.13 18.83 8.82
C GLY A 19 1.99 19.96 9.85
N ILE A 20 2.98 20.85 9.97
CA ILE A 20 2.89 22.02 10.84
C ILE A 20 1.85 23.00 10.26
N CYS A 21 0.76 23.21 10.99
CA CYS A 21 -0.35 24.06 10.55
C CYS A 21 -0.17 25.54 10.94
N GLU A 22 0.83 25.86 11.77
CA GLU A 22 1.11 27.24 12.18
C GLU A 22 1.54 28.08 10.97
N ASN A 23 0.85 29.19 10.74
CA ASN A 23 1.07 30.10 9.61
C ASN A 23 0.92 29.46 8.22
N CYS A 24 0.14 28.38 8.09
CA CYS A 24 -0.14 27.75 6.80
C CYS A 24 -0.72 28.79 5.80
N PRO A 25 -0.12 28.93 4.60
CA PRO A 25 -0.51 29.94 3.61
C PRO A 25 -1.91 29.70 3.06
N PHE A 26 -2.41 28.46 3.15
CA PHE A 26 -3.75 28.08 2.71
C PHE A 26 -4.85 28.50 3.70
N ARG A 27 -4.50 28.92 4.93
CA ARG A 27 -5.42 29.48 5.96
C ARG A 27 -6.70 28.66 6.20
N ILE A 28 -6.63 27.35 5.97
CA ILE A 28 -7.70 26.39 6.22
C ILE A 28 -7.33 25.61 7.47
N ASN A 29 -8.31 25.37 8.36
CA ASN A 29 -8.05 24.57 9.56
C ASN A 29 -7.77 23.10 9.18
N LYS A 30 -7.06 22.40 10.05
CA LYS A 30 -6.61 21.02 9.81
C LYS A 30 -7.74 20.10 9.35
N THR A 31 -8.89 20.13 10.03
CA THR A 31 -10.05 19.28 9.73
C THR A 31 -10.62 19.53 8.33
N ASN A 32 -10.68 20.79 7.90
CA ASN A 32 -11.18 21.14 6.57
C ASN A 32 -10.20 20.75 5.46
N CYS A 33 -8.88 20.80 5.70
CA CYS A 33 -7.88 20.25 4.78
C CYS A 33 -8.02 18.73 4.66
N GLU A 34 -8.13 18.02 5.78
CA GLU A 34 -8.32 16.56 5.80
C GLU A 34 -9.57 16.14 5.02
N LEU A 35 -10.70 16.84 5.21
CA LEU A 35 -11.92 16.60 4.44
C LEU A 35 -11.75 16.89 2.96
N SER A 36 -11.03 17.96 2.61
CA SER A 36 -10.77 18.34 1.22
C SER A 36 -9.89 17.31 0.52
N PHE A 37 -8.84 16.82 1.19
CA PHE A 37 -7.98 15.75 0.69
C PHE A 37 -8.73 14.42 0.54
N ALA A 38 -9.52 14.03 1.55
CA ALA A 38 -10.31 12.80 1.50
C ALA A 38 -11.35 12.83 0.36
N ASN A 39 -12.03 13.96 0.16
CA ASN A 39 -12.98 14.12 -0.95
C ASN A 39 -12.27 14.11 -2.31
N TYR A 40 -11.14 14.81 -2.42
CA TYR A 40 -10.34 14.82 -3.65
C TYR A 40 -9.85 13.43 -4.02
N ILE A 41 -9.32 12.66 -3.06
CA ILE A 41 -8.92 11.26 -3.24
C ILE A 41 -10.13 10.44 -3.67
N LYS A 42 -11.27 10.55 -3.00
CA LYS A 42 -12.49 9.81 -3.36
C LYS A 42 -13.01 10.14 -4.78
N GLU A 43 -12.86 11.37 -5.24
CA GLU A 43 -13.31 11.84 -6.56
C GLU A 43 -12.31 11.55 -7.68
N ASN A 44 -11.01 11.45 -7.36
CA ASN A 44 -9.92 11.28 -8.33
C ASN A 44 -9.21 9.92 -8.21
N GLU A 45 -9.59 9.08 -7.26
CA GLU A 45 -9.24 7.66 -7.26
C GLU A 45 -9.74 7.07 -8.57
N SER A 46 -8.81 6.55 -9.38
CA SER A 46 -9.15 5.70 -10.50
C SER A 46 -10.11 4.63 -9.99
N LYS A 47 -11.31 4.54 -10.57
CA LYS A 47 -12.17 3.35 -10.43
C LYS A 47 -11.27 2.12 -10.56
N PRO A 48 -11.43 1.08 -9.73
CA PRO A 48 -10.67 -0.15 -9.92
C PRO A 48 -10.82 -0.55 -11.38
N VAL A 49 -9.69 -0.70 -12.06
CA VAL A 49 -9.65 -1.05 -13.48
C VAL A 49 -10.14 -2.47 -13.59
N ILE A 50 -11.47 -2.64 -13.69
CA ILE A 50 -12.06 -3.85 -14.24
C ILE A 50 -11.81 -3.76 -15.74
N LYS A 51 -10.65 -4.26 -16.19
CA LYS A 51 -10.59 -4.79 -17.55
C LYS A 51 -11.27 -6.15 -17.50
N ASN A 52 -12.51 -6.20 -17.99
CA ASN A 52 -13.05 -7.43 -18.56
C ASN A 52 -12.08 -7.83 -19.68
N ILE A 53 -11.15 -8.75 -19.40
CA ILE A 53 -10.29 -9.34 -20.41
C ILE A 53 -11.11 -10.44 -21.07
N SER A 54 -11.38 -10.25 -22.36
CA SER A 54 -11.84 -11.29 -23.26
C SER A 54 -10.87 -12.46 -23.26
N SER A 55 -11.43 -13.66 -23.27
CA SER A 55 -10.79 -14.96 -23.42
C SER A 55 -9.44 -14.96 -24.15
N ALA A 56 -8.38 -15.17 -23.40
CA ALA A 56 -7.21 -15.92 -23.83
C ALA A 56 -6.76 -16.74 -22.61
N GLU A 57 -6.82 -18.06 -22.76
CA GLU A 57 -6.55 -19.05 -21.72
C GLU A 57 -5.12 -18.90 -21.17
N SER A 58 -4.99 -18.49 -19.90
CA SER A 58 -3.82 -18.84 -19.08
C SER A 58 -4.29 -19.75 -17.95
N ASN A 59 -3.70 -20.94 -17.88
CA ASN A 59 -3.95 -21.95 -16.84
C ASN A 59 -3.37 -21.55 -15.48
N THR A 60 -3.62 -20.32 -15.03
CA THR A 60 -3.26 -19.85 -13.69
C THR A 60 -4.44 -20.13 -12.78
N ASN A 61 -4.29 -21.13 -11.90
CA ASN A 61 -5.27 -21.39 -10.84
C ASN A 61 -5.25 -20.19 -9.88
N THR A 62 -6.10 -19.20 -10.17
CA THR A 62 -6.30 -18.06 -9.29
C THR A 62 -7.22 -18.47 -8.15
N ILE A 63 -6.74 -18.37 -6.92
CA ILE A 63 -7.50 -18.74 -5.73
C ILE A 63 -7.69 -17.48 -4.88
N TYR A 64 -8.93 -17.27 -4.44
CA TYR A 64 -9.27 -16.25 -3.45
C TYR A 64 -9.67 -16.93 -2.16
N GLU A 65 -8.96 -16.64 -1.09
CA GLU A 65 -9.24 -17.24 0.21
C GLU A 65 -8.90 -16.30 1.36
N ASN A 66 -9.34 -16.66 2.56
CA ASN A 66 -9.04 -15.87 3.76
C ASN A 66 -7.75 -16.37 4.41
N ALA A 67 -6.95 -15.44 4.92
CA ALA A 67 -5.77 -15.74 5.71
C ALA A 67 -5.72 -14.87 6.97
N LYS A 68 -5.06 -15.37 8.00
CA LYS A 68 -4.66 -14.60 9.17
C LYS A 68 -3.23 -14.11 8.98
N ILE A 69 -2.99 -12.85 9.29
CA ILE A 69 -1.62 -12.32 9.39
C ILE A 69 -1.07 -12.76 10.75
N THR A 70 -0.09 -13.65 10.74
CA THR A 70 0.48 -14.21 11.96
C THR A 70 1.72 -13.48 12.43
N ASP A 71 2.40 -12.78 11.52
CA ASP A 71 3.57 -11.99 11.83
C ASP A 71 3.81 -10.92 10.77
N VAL A 72 4.52 -9.85 11.16
CA VAL A 72 4.97 -8.79 10.27
C VAL A 72 6.36 -8.33 10.69
N SER A 73 7.19 -7.92 9.74
CA SER A 73 8.51 -7.39 10.05
C SER A 73 8.94 -6.26 9.11
N LEU A 74 9.83 -5.42 9.62
CA LEU A 74 10.62 -4.45 8.88
C LEU A 74 12.08 -4.77 9.16
N GLU A 75 12.79 -5.22 8.13
CA GLU A 75 14.12 -5.79 8.30
C GLU A 75 15.07 -5.26 7.23
N ILE A 76 16.30 -4.97 7.64
CA ILE A 76 17.42 -4.81 6.71
C ILE A 76 17.94 -6.21 6.46
N GLY A 77 17.59 -6.75 5.29
CA GLY A 77 17.95 -8.10 4.90
C GLY A 77 19.18 -8.17 4.01
N ASP A 78 19.26 -9.27 3.26
CA ASP A 78 20.28 -9.47 2.23
C ASP A 78 20.34 -8.27 1.29
N HIS A 79 21.55 -7.95 0.81
CA HIS A 79 21.82 -6.81 -0.07
C HIS A 79 21.60 -5.41 0.54
N CYS A 80 21.53 -5.31 1.87
CA CYS A 80 21.42 -4.03 2.58
C CYS A 80 20.17 -3.22 2.21
N CYS A 81 19.08 -3.92 1.91
CA CYS A 81 17.77 -3.32 1.64
C CYS A 81 16.87 -3.43 2.87
N LEU A 82 16.28 -2.31 3.27
CA LEU A 82 15.15 -2.31 4.19
C LEU A 82 13.92 -2.78 3.42
N THR A 83 13.32 -3.88 3.85
CA THR A 83 12.10 -4.44 3.26
C THR A 83 11.06 -4.71 4.34
N PHE A 84 9.81 -4.92 3.93
CA PHE A 84 8.76 -5.42 4.80
C PHE A 84 8.40 -6.86 4.43
N SER A 85 8.01 -7.65 5.43
CA SER A 85 7.44 -8.99 5.22
C SER A 85 6.18 -9.20 6.05
N ILE A 86 5.25 -10.01 5.52
CA ILE A 86 3.99 -10.38 6.16
C ILE A 86 3.85 -11.89 6.08
N ALA A 87 3.79 -12.55 7.23
CA ALA A 87 3.51 -13.97 7.32
C ALA A 87 2.00 -14.21 7.33
N LEU A 88 1.52 -14.96 6.35
CA LEU A 88 0.11 -15.31 6.15
C LEU A 88 -0.11 -16.79 6.47
N LYS A 89 -1.21 -17.09 7.15
CA LYS A 89 -1.67 -18.45 7.42
C LYS A 89 -3.12 -18.61 6.98
N GLY A 90 -3.34 -19.46 5.99
CA GLY A 90 -4.67 -19.91 5.57
C GLY A 90 -4.96 -21.34 6.04
N LEU A 91 -5.98 -21.97 5.46
CA LEU A 91 -6.39 -23.32 5.85
C LEU A 91 -5.46 -24.36 5.22
N GLY A 92 -4.44 -24.78 5.96
CA GLY A 92 -3.50 -25.82 5.53
C GLY A 92 -2.29 -25.32 4.74
N TRP A 93 -2.07 -24.00 4.68
CA TRP A 93 -0.91 -23.39 4.05
C TRP A 93 -0.40 -22.17 4.82
N GLY A 94 0.84 -21.80 4.54
CA GLY A 94 1.44 -20.54 4.97
C GLY A 94 2.29 -19.96 3.84
N ALA A 95 2.34 -18.63 3.76
CA ALA A 95 3.17 -17.93 2.78
C ALA A 95 3.72 -16.63 3.37
N SER A 96 4.83 -16.17 2.80
CA SER A 96 5.32 -14.81 3.01
C SER A 96 4.83 -13.91 1.87
N PHE A 97 4.43 -12.70 2.21
CA PHE A 97 4.00 -11.65 1.30
C PHE A 97 4.75 -10.35 1.60
N GLY A 98 5.24 -9.67 0.58
CA GLY A 98 6.09 -8.49 0.73
C GLY A 98 7.42 -8.67 0.00
N GLY A 99 8.51 -8.21 0.61
CA GLY A 99 9.86 -8.25 0.03
C GLY A 99 10.15 -7.10 -0.93
N TYR A 100 9.38 -6.01 -0.86
CA TYR A 100 9.61 -4.82 -1.67
C TYR A 100 10.50 -3.83 -0.91
N ASN A 101 11.41 -3.18 -1.63
CA ASN A 101 12.38 -2.27 -1.04
C ASN A 101 11.69 -0.99 -0.55
N LEU A 102 11.91 -0.66 0.73
CA LEU A 102 11.57 0.62 1.34
C LEU A 102 12.75 1.59 1.29
N ALA A 103 13.95 1.06 1.44
CA ALA A 103 15.20 1.78 1.23
C ALA A 103 16.31 0.80 0.85
N PHE A 104 17.32 1.27 0.13
CA PHE A 104 18.50 0.48 -0.22
C PHE A 104 19.78 1.24 0.11
N PHE A 105 20.82 0.52 0.53
CA PHE A 105 22.13 1.11 0.78
C PHE A 105 22.94 1.19 -0.51
N ASN A 106 23.34 2.39 -0.93
CA ASN A 106 24.11 2.61 -2.15
C ASN A 106 25.64 2.58 -1.94
N GLY A 107 26.11 2.14 -0.77
CA GLY A 107 27.53 2.16 -0.37
C GLY A 107 27.92 3.34 0.51
N THR A 108 27.13 4.42 0.52
CA THR A 108 27.41 5.62 1.34
C THR A 108 26.24 6.04 2.22
N SER A 109 25.01 5.82 1.75
CA SER A 109 23.78 6.22 2.40
C SER A 109 22.64 5.28 2.05
N PHE A 110 21.55 5.34 2.82
CA PHE A 110 20.30 4.72 2.46
C PHE A 110 19.48 5.66 1.59
N GLU A 111 19.02 5.16 0.45
CA GLU A 111 18.13 5.84 -0.46
C GLU A 111 16.73 5.22 -0.35
N GLY A 112 15.73 6.05 -0.07
CA GLY A 112 14.35 5.63 0.13
C GLY A 112 13.63 5.34 -1.19
N SER A 113 12.74 4.36 -1.19
CA SER A 113 11.85 4.03 -2.30
C SER A 113 10.47 4.64 -2.04
N GLU A 114 10.12 5.70 -2.78
CA GLU A 114 8.79 6.33 -2.70
C GLU A 114 7.69 5.29 -2.93
N LYS A 115 7.88 4.44 -3.94
CA LYS A 115 6.95 3.39 -4.31
C LYS A 115 6.89 2.27 -3.26
N GLY A 116 8.02 1.96 -2.63
CA GLY A 116 8.09 1.07 -1.46
C GLY A 116 7.24 1.57 -0.29
N LEU A 117 7.42 2.85 0.07
CA LEU A 117 6.64 3.50 1.12
C LEU A 117 5.16 3.58 0.77
N GLU A 118 4.82 3.83 -0.49
CA GLU A 118 3.43 3.80 -0.97
C GLU A 118 2.83 2.39 -0.84
N ALA A 119 3.56 1.34 -1.22
CA ALA A 119 3.11 -0.03 -1.08
C ALA A 119 2.85 -0.42 0.38
N LEU A 120 3.76 -0.06 1.29
CA LEU A 120 3.57 -0.24 2.73
C LEU A 120 2.28 0.46 3.21
N THR A 121 2.09 1.71 2.82
CA THR A 121 0.94 2.53 3.22
C THR A 121 -0.37 1.96 2.66
N ARG A 122 -0.38 1.53 1.40
CA ARG A 122 -1.54 0.89 0.77
C ARG A 122 -1.93 -0.41 1.46
N ILE A 123 -0.96 -1.21 1.92
CA ILE A 123 -1.24 -2.42 2.70
C ILE A 123 -1.92 -2.06 4.03
N MET A 124 -1.37 -1.10 4.78
CA MET A 124 -1.97 -0.62 6.04
C MET A 124 -3.40 -0.12 5.82
N ASP A 125 -3.61 0.62 4.74
CA ASP A 125 -4.90 1.18 4.34
C ASP A 125 -5.91 0.10 3.88
N VAL A 126 -5.45 -0.97 3.21
CA VAL A 126 -6.25 -2.16 2.88
C VAL A 126 -6.65 -2.90 4.15
N VAL A 127 -5.73 -3.14 5.07
CA VAL A 127 -6.01 -3.85 6.32
C VAL A 127 -6.92 -3.00 7.22
N GLY A 128 -6.74 -1.68 7.19
CA GLY A 128 -7.51 -0.70 7.97
C GLY A 128 -6.84 -0.34 9.29
N VAL A 129 -5.50 -0.25 9.32
CA VAL A 129 -4.72 0.09 10.51
C VAL A 129 -3.86 1.32 10.30
N ALA A 130 -3.51 2.00 11.39
CA ALA A 130 -2.65 3.20 11.37
C ALA A 130 -1.19 2.91 11.73
N LYS A 131 -0.88 1.73 12.27
CA LYS A 131 0.48 1.29 12.62
C LYS A 131 0.78 -0.03 11.92
N TRP A 132 2.03 -0.20 11.49
CA TRP A 132 2.44 -1.41 10.76
C TRP A 132 2.30 -2.67 11.63
N GLU A 133 2.71 -2.58 12.89
CA GLU A 133 2.69 -3.68 13.86
C GLU A 133 1.26 -4.14 14.16
N ASP A 134 0.29 -3.22 14.09
CA ASP A 134 -1.12 -3.50 14.33
C ASP A 134 -1.73 -4.37 13.21
N ILE A 135 -1.08 -4.51 12.04
CA ILE A 135 -1.53 -5.44 10.99
C ILE A 135 -1.56 -6.88 11.53
N LYS A 136 -0.62 -7.23 12.42
CA LYS A 136 -0.53 -8.58 12.99
C LYS A 136 -1.84 -8.96 13.70
N GLY A 137 -2.29 -10.18 13.45
CA GLY A 137 -3.51 -10.73 14.03
C GLY A 137 -4.77 -10.46 13.23
N HIS A 138 -4.75 -9.55 12.25
CA HIS A 138 -5.90 -9.29 11.39
C HIS A 138 -6.14 -10.42 10.39
N TYR A 139 -7.42 -10.62 10.05
CA TYR A 139 -7.83 -11.46 8.93
C TYR A 139 -7.94 -10.62 7.67
N VAL A 140 -7.52 -11.19 6.56
CA VAL A 140 -7.52 -10.57 5.23
C VAL A 140 -7.98 -11.57 4.20
N ARG A 141 -8.41 -11.05 3.05
CA ARG A 141 -8.53 -11.85 1.82
C ARG A 141 -7.18 -11.86 1.12
N VAL A 142 -6.85 -12.97 0.47
CA VAL A 142 -5.64 -13.09 -0.36
C VAL A 142 -6.02 -13.54 -1.75
N LYS A 143 -5.27 -13.05 -2.74
CA LYS A 143 -5.28 -13.56 -4.11
C LYS A 143 -4.00 -14.36 -4.32
N GLN A 144 -4.15 -15.62 -4.69
CA GLN A 144 -3.05 -16.50 -5.02
C GLN A 144 -3.04 -16.82 -6.50
N GLU A 145 -1.87 -16.76 -7.11
CA GLU A 145 -1.59 -17.21 -8.47
C GLU A 145 -0.41 -18.17 -8.41
N ASP A 146 -0.57 -19.40 -8.88
CA ASP A 146 0.47 -20.44 -8.87
C ASP A 146 1.16 -20.62 -7.49
N ARG A 147 0.35 -20.66 -6.43
CA ARG A 147 0.76 -20.77 -5.01
C ARG A 147 1.51 -19.55 -4.44
N LEU A 148 1.63 -18.48 -5.21
CA LEU A 148 2.20 -17.22 -4.75
C LEU A 148 1.07 -16.28 -4.34
N VAL A 149 1.17 -15.69 -3.15
CA VAL A 149 0.26 -14.60 -2.77
C VAL A 149 0.66 -13.36 -3.57
N VAL A 150 -0.22 -12.91 -4.46
CA VAL A 150 0.01 -11.77 -5.34
C VAL A 150 -0.78 -10.53 -4.93
N GLY A 151 -1.82 -10.72 -4.10
CA GLY A 151 -2.69 -9.64 -3.64
C GLY A 151 -3.20 -9.86 -2.22
N ILE A 152 -3.46 -8.75 -1.54
CA ILE A 152 -4.06 -8.67 -0.22
C ILE A 152 -5.31 -7.79 -0.29
N GLY A 153 -6.36 -8.20 0.41
CA GLY A 153 -7.66 -7.52 0.40
C GLY A 153 -8.24 -7.38 1.79
N ASN A 154 -9.03 -6.32 2.01
CA ASN A 154 -9.75 -6.13 3.26
C ASN A 154 -10.79 -7.24 3.43
N ILE A 155 -11.00 -7.71 4.67
CA ILE A 155 -11.91 -8.83 4.96
C ILE A 155 -13.40 -8.50 4.75
N ILE A 156 -13.78 -7.22 4.86
CA ILE A 156 -15.18 -6.76 4.72
C ILE A 156 -15.34 -5.88 3.48
N LYS A 157 -14.49 -4.86 3.34
CA LYS A 157 -14.59 -3.86 2.27
C LYS A 157 -14.05 -4.43 0.96
N ASP A 158 -14.65 -4.05 -0.16
CA ASP A 158 -14.11 -4.39 -1.47
C ASP A 158 -12.90 -3.53 -1.84
N LYS A 159 -11.78 -3.83 -1.19
CA LYS A 159 -10.54 -3.08 -1.27
C LYS A 159 -9.39 -4.05 -1.37
N TRP A 160 -8.54 -3.86 -2.38
CA TRP A 160 -7.47 -4.77 -2.75
C TRP A 160 -6.21 -4.00 -3.11
N PHE A 161 -5.07 -4.64 -2.88
CA PHE A 161 -3.79 -4.18 -3.35
C PHE A 161 -2.96 -5.36 -3.85
N GLU A 162 -2.42 -5.22 -5.07
CA GLU A 162 -1.58 -6.22 -5.73
C GLU A 162 -0.19 -5.62 -5.99
N PRO A 163 0.77 -5.78 -5.05
CA PRO A 163 2.08 -5.16 -5.17
C PRO A 163 2.82 -5.56 -6.45
N ARG A 164 2.67 -6.79 -6.94
CA ARG A 164 3.36 -7.24 -8.16
C ARG A 164 2.98 -6.41 -9.39
N GLU A 165 1.69 -6.17 -9.58
CA GLU A 165 1.21 -5.33 -10.67
C GLU A 165 1.56 -3.86 -10.40
N PHE A 166 1.54 -3.42 -9.14
CA PHE A 166 1.96 -2.07 -8.77
C PHE A 166 3.43 -1.80 -9.12
N PHE A 167 4.33 -2.75 -8.87
CA PHE A 167 5.77 -2.66 -9.17
C PHE A 167 6.16 -3.11 -10.59
N LYS A 168 5.18 -3.44 -11.44
CA LYS A 168 5.43 -3.89 -12.81
C LYS A 168 6.23 -2.86 -13.61
N GLY A 169 7.29 -3.32 -14.28
CA GLY A 169 8.20 -2.47 -15.05
C GLY A 169 9.35 -1.87 -14.24
N GLU A 170 9.44 -2.14 -12.93
CA GLU A 170 10.57 -1.73 -12.10
C GLU A 170 11.43 -2.92 -11.70
N ARG A 171 12.74 -2.69 -11.57
CA ARG A 171 13.63 -3.64 -10.87
C ARG A 171 13.41 -3.47 -9.37
N GLN A 172 12.96 -4.53 -8.72
CA GLN A 172 12.98 -4.70 -7.27
C GLN A 172 14.30 -5.34 -6.86
#